data_AF-W2M6Q8-F1
#
_entry.id   AF-W2M6Q8-F1
#
_cell.length_a   1.000
_cell.length_b   1.000
_cell.length_c   1.000
_cell.angle_alpha   90.00
_cell.angle_beta   90.00
_cell.angle_gamma   90.00
#
_symmetry.space_group_name_H-M   'P 1'
#
loop_
_entity.id
_entity.type
_entity.pdbx_description
1 polymer ?
#
loop_
_entity_poly.entity_id
_entity_poly.type
_entity_poly.pdbx_seq_one_letter_code
_entity_poly.pdbx_strand_id
1 'polypeptide(L)'
;MLGLRLALLRSGRRPPLASRGFLPFANDIRPATASRGFATHTSGQKTPSKWPKWLLIVAAGLYLFREAPERKEQKRLLALGSMNIQKGDFDLATKYYSESFEAIKDVLSPIATIHQACEYATRWEILDRHEAALPYYQTAMKSLKDVEPISNRCIEGVKLMDRMAQCYHRVGRHETAEKLFKKAIRLYEKYHGEFAVSNASNANGRVAAILEGEIVNLLLHYAQLLASMKRDNDIADVRQRFIDIVRDSPLLRSLETTLLEKFDDWMALHDIREKRRRARDGKGHDM
;
A
#
# COMPACT_ATOMS: atom_id res chain seq x y z
N MET A 1 -35.59 37.39 15.52
CA MET A 1 -36.17 37.92 14.27
C MET A 1 -36.93 36.76 13.63
N LEU A 2 -38.25 36.85 13.44
CA LEU A 2 -38.93 37.45 12.26
C LEU A 2 -38.51 36.76 10.96
N GLY A 3 -39.40 36.17 10.15
CA GLY A 3 -40.85 35.98 10.32
C GLY A 3 -41.52 35.54 9.01
N LEU A 4 -42.72 34.94 9.07
CA LEU A 4 -43.47 34.54 7.86
C LEU A 4 -43.84 35.74 6.99
N ARG A 5 -43.96 35.53 5.68
CA ARG A 5 -44.96 36.22 4.85
C ARG A 5 -45.57 35.30 3.80
N LEU A 6 -46.90 35.15 3.87
CA LEU A 6 -47.72 34.65 2.78
C LEU A 6 -47.83 35.71 1.68
N ALA A 7 -48.06 35.29 0.45
CA ALA A 7 -48.67 36.11 -0.59
C ALA A 7 -49.96 35.42 -1.06
N LEU A 8 -51.11 36.04 -0.77
CA LEU A 8 -52.44 35.59 -1.23
C LEU A 8 -52.79 36.30 -2.53
N LEU A 9 -53.40 35.60 -3.49
CA LEU A 9 -54.14 36.22 -4.58
C LEU A 9 -55.54 35.60 -4.76
N ARG A 10 -56.54 36.42 -4.44
CA ARG A 10 -57.97 36.31 -4.77
C ARG A 10 -58.21 36.42 -6.29
N SER A 11 -59.37 36.12 -6.89
CA SER A 11 -60.49 35.21 -6.56
C SER A 11 -61.63 35.34 -7.60
N GLY A 12 -62.39 34.26 -7.88
CA GLY A 12 -63.67 34.30 -8.64
C GLY A 12 -63.56 33.89 -10.12
N ARG A 13 -64.62 33.43 -10.80
CA ARG A 13 -66.06 33.29 -10.45
C ARG A 13 -66.63 31.91 -10.91
N ARG A 14 -67.88 31.59 -10.53
CA ARG A 14 -68.75 30.42 -10.91
C ARG A 14 -70.04 30.93 -11.61
N PRO A 15 -71.08 30.13 -12.00
CA PRO A 15 -71.25 28.68 -12.27
C PRO A 15 -71.64 28.48 -13.78
N PRO A 16 -72.81 27.94 -14.29
CA PRO A 16 -73.75 26.87 -13.87
C PRO A 16 -74.31 25.88 -14.95
N LEU A 17 -74.56 24.62 -14.53
CA LEU A 17 -75.74 23.72 -14.79
C LEU A 17 -76.12 23.09 -16.17
N ALA A 18 -76.82 21.95 -16.03
CA ALA A 18 -77.78 21.25 -16.93
C ALA A 18 -77.25 20.43 -18.15
N SER A 19 -77.88 19.32 -18.60
CA SER A 19 -78.85 18.38 -17.95
C SER A 19 -79.18 17.14 -18.82
N ARG A 20 -79.46 15.96 -18.18
CA ARG A 20 -80.28 14.79 -18.66
C ARG A 20 -79.82 14.04 -19.94
N GLY A 21 -80.08 12.74 -20.12
CA GLY A 21 -80.70 11.73 -19.25
C GLY A 21 -80.98 10.38 -19.97
N PHE A 22 -81.75 9.50 -19.32
CA PHE A 22 -82.40 8.27 -19.83
C PHE A 22 -81.58 7.00 -20.20
N LEU A 23 -82.00 5.90 -19.57
CA LEU A 23 -81.97 4.48 -20.02
C LEU A 23 -83.33 4.18 -20.71
N PRO A 24 -83.52 3.16 -21.59
CA PRO A 24 -83.53 1.74 -21.18
C PRO A 24 -83.14 0.65 -22.22
N PHE A 25 -83.12 -0.59 -21.74
CA PHE A 25 -83.37 -1.90 -22.40
C PHE A 25 -83.53 -2.01 -23.93
N ALA A 26 -82.82 -2.99 -24.51
CA ALA A 26 -83.44 -4.17 -25.17
C ALA A 26 -82.41 -5.31 -25.37
N ASN A 27 -82.88 -6.56 -25.53
CA ASN A 27 -82.07 -7.68 -26.03
C ASN A 27 -81.95 -7.61 -27.57
N ASP A 28 -80.94 -8.26 -28.17
CA ASP A 28 -81.23 -9.50 -28.92
C ASP A 28 -79.99 -10.33 -29.30
N ILE A 29 -80.24 -11.59 -29.71
CA ILE A 29 -79.22 -12.61 -29.99
C ILE A 29 -79.22 -12.98 -31.49
N ARG A 30 -78.05 -12.93 -32.16
CA ARG A 30 -77.66 -13.91 -33.22
C ARG A 30 -76.18 -13.76 -33.67
N PRO A 31 -75.55 -14.83 -34.22
CA PRO A 31 -74.14 -14.86 -34.61
C PRO A 31 -73.89 -14.88 -36.13
N ALA A 32 -72.59 -14.89 -36.51
CA ALA A 32 -72.04 -15.00 -37.87
C ALA A 32 -72.25 -13.74 -38.76
N THR A 33 -71.45 -13.47 -39.80
CA THR A 33 -70.42 -14.28 -40.52
C THR A 33 -69.06 -13.57 -40.61
N ALA A 34 -68.04 -14.26 -41.15
CA ALA A 34 -66.69 -13.72 -41.30
C ALA A 34 -66.51 -12.88 -42.58
N SER A 35 -65.71 -11.80 -42.48
CA SER A 35 -65.13 -11.11 -43.64
C SER A 35 -63.66 -10.76 -43.36
N ARG A 36 -62.82 -10.77 -44.41
CA ARG A 36 -61.40 -10.39 -44.31
C ARG A 36 -61.26 -8.87 -44.39
N GLY A 37 -60.75 -8.24 -43.34
CA GLY A 37 -60.31 -6.84 -43.35
C GLY A 37 -58.90 -6.72 -42.79
N PHE A 38 -57.98 -6.09 -43.53
CA PHE A 38 -56.66 -5.75 -43.02
C PHE A 38 -56.78 -4.58 -42.03
N ALA A 39 -56.33 -4.78 -40.78
CA ALA A 39 -56.27 -3.75 -39.76
C ALA A 39 -54.88 -3.69 -39.13
N THR A 40 -53.97 -2.93 -39.73
CA THR A 40 -52.63 -2.67 -39.17
C THR A 40 -52.72 -1.67 -38.02
N HIS A 41 -53.04 -2.16 -36.82
CA HIS A 41 -52.84 -1.41 -35.58
C HIS A 41 -51.72 -2.03 -34.74
N THR A 42 -50.80 -1.16 -34.33
CA THR A 42 -49.54 -1.51 -33.66
C THR A 42 -49.79 -2.09 -32.28
N SER A 43 -49.57 -3.39 -32.10
CA SER A 43 -49.41 -3.97 -30.76
C SER A 43 -48.12 -3.44 -30.15
N GLY A 44 -48.25 -2.36 -29.36
CA GLY A 44 -47.14 -1.73 -28.66
C GLY A 44 -46.57 -2.64 -27.58
N GLN A 45 -45.72 -3.60 -27.98
CA GLN A 45 -44.90 -4.37 -27.06
C GLN A 45 -44.03 -3.40 -26.25
N LYS A 46 -44.46 -3.14 -25.01
CA LYS A 46 -43.66 -2.40 -24.03
C LYS A 46 -42.44 -3.24 -23.67
N THR A 47 -41.37 -3.06 -24.44
CA THR A 47 -40.06 -3.59 -24.11
C THR A 47 -39.66 -3.09 -22.70
N PRO A 48 -39.03 -3.95 -21.87
CA PRO A 48 -38.72 -3.59 -20.50
C PRO A 48 -37.77 -2.38 -20.47
N SER A 49 -38.02 -1.47 -19.53
CA SER A 49 -37.31 -0.20 -19.41
C SER A 49 -35.80 -0.40 -19.36
N LYS A 50 -35.09 0.06 -20.41
CA LYS A 50 -33.63 0.17 -20.38
C LYS A 50 -33.29 1.26 -19.36
N TRP A 51 -32.62 0.88 -18.28
CA TRP A 51 -32.19 1.79 -17.21
C TRP A 51 -31.56 3.06 -17.80
N PRO A 52 -31.99 4.27 -17.38
CA PRO A 52 -31.45 5.51 -17.92
C PRO A 52 -29.95 5.58 -17.63
N LYS A 53 -29.16 6.08 -18.58
CA LYS A 53 -27.68 6.00 -18.55
C LYS A 53 -27.06 6.50 -17.24
N TRP A 54 -27.66 7.49 -16.59
CA TRP A 54 -27.19 8.00 -15.30
C TRP A 54 -27.31 6.99 -14.16
N LEU A 55 -28.34 6.13 -14.13
CA LEU A 55 -28.44 5.04 -13.15
C LEU A 55 -27.43 3.94 -13.41
N LEU A 56 -27.10 3.67 -14.68
CA LEU A 56 -26.00 2.74 -15.02
C LEU A 56 -24.64 3.31 -14.62
N ILE A 57 -24.41 4.61 -14.80
CA ILE A 57 -23.19 5.30 -14.34
C ILE A 57 -23.11 5.34 -12.82
N VAL A 58 -24.21 5.59 -12.11
CA VAL A 58 -24.26 5.54 -10.64
C VAL A 58 -24.07 4.11 -10.12
N ALA A 59 -24.68 3.10 -10.75
CA ALA A 59 -24.49 1.70 -10.36
C ALA A 59 -23.05 1.20 -10.63
N ALA A 60 -22.48 1.54 -11.79
CA ALA A 60 -21.08 1.25 -12.11
C ALA A 60 -20.12 2.01 -11.18
N GLY A 61 -20.42 3.27 -10.86
CA GLY A 61 -19.68 4.05 -9.87
C GLY A 61 -19.74 3.41 -8.48
N LEU A 62 -20.93 3.07 -7.99
CA LEU A 62 -21.11 2.36 -6.71
C LEU A 62 -20.44 0.98 -6.70
N TYR A 63 -20.32 0.31 -7.83
CA TYR A 63 -19.59 -0.96 -7.97
C TYR A 63 -18.06 -0.74 -7.93
N LEU A 64 -17.55 0.28 -8.64
CA LEU A 64 -16.12 0.63 -8.68
C LEU A 64 -15.61 1.28 -7.37
N PHE A 65 -16.48 2.01 -6.67
CA PHE A 65 -16.21 2.60 -5.34
C PHE A 65 -16.56 1.66 -4.17
N ARG A 66 -17.09 0.45 -4.44
CA ARG A 66 -17.32 -0.55 -3.40
C ARG A 66 -15.98 -1.12 -2.96
N GLU A 67 -15.60 -0.85 -1.72
CA GLU A 67 -14.43 -1.47 -1.12
C GLU A 67 -14.54 -3.00 -1.19
N ALA A 68 -13.49 -3.63 -1.74
CA ALA A 68 -13.39 -5.07 -1.91
C ALA A 68 -13.53 -5.79 -0.55
N PRO A 69 -14.22 -6.94 -0.47
CA PRO A 69 -14.45 -7.62 0.81
C PRO A 69 -13.14 -7.98 1.54
N GLU A 70 -12.08 -8.29 0.79
CA GLU A 70 -10.73 -8.59 1.26
C GLU A 70 -10.11 -7.35 1.95
N ARG A 71 -10.20 -6.17 1.32
CA ARG A 71 -9.75 -4.89 1.90
C ARG A 71 -10.50 -4.56 3.19
N LYS A 72 -11.82 -4.80 3.20
CA LYS A 72 -12.67 -4.55 4.37
C LYS A 72 -12.31 -5.48 5.53
N GLU A 73 -12.05 -6.75 5.24
CA GLU A 73 -11.69 -7.74 6.25
C GLU A 73 -10.26 -7.54 6.77
N GLN A 74 -9.30 -7.24 5.89
CA GLN A 74 -7.96 -6.77 6.25
C GLN A 74 -8.03 -5.62 7.27
N LYS A 75 -8.82 -4.57 6.98
CA LYS A 75 -9.01 -3.43 7.89
C LYS A 75 -9.62 -3.85 9.24
N ARG A 76 -10.59 -4.76 9.24
CA ARG A 76 -11.24 -5.29 10.47
C ARG A 76 -10.22 -6.03 11.34
N LEU A 77 -9.41 -6.89 10.75
CA LEU A 77 -8.40 -7.69 11.43
C LEU A 77 -7.22 -6.84 11.90
N LEU A 78 -6.77 -5.85 11.11
CA LEU A 78 -5.81 -4.82 11.56
C LEU A 78 -6.30 -4.04 12.79
N ALA A 79 -7.58 -3.67 12.84
CA ALA A 79 -8.15 -3.00 14.01
C ALA A 79 -8.13 -3.92 15.24
N LEU A 80 -8.57 -5.18 15.10
CA LEU A 80 -8.55 -6.16 16.18
C LEU A 80 -7.13 -6.45 16.70
N GLY A 81 -6.14 -6.62 15.82
CA GLY A 81 -4.75 -6.79 16.25
C GLY A 81 -4.20 -5.56 16.99
N SER A 82 -4.53 -4.36 16.51
CA SER A 82 -4.14 -3.09 17.16
C SER A 82 -4.75 -2.96 18.56
N MET A 83 -6.01 -3.34 18.72
CA MET A 83 -6.71 -3.31 20.02
C MET A 83 -6.17 -4.33 21.03
N ASN A 84 -5.58 -5.44 20.58
CA ASN A 84 -5.02 -6.44 21.50
C ASN A 84 -3.56 -6.12 21.89
N ILE A 85 -2.77 -5.48 21.02
CA ILE A 85 -1.52 -4.81 21.43
C ILE A 85 -1.77 -3.79 22.55
N GLN A 86 -2.84 -2.99 22.47
CA GLN A 86 -3.21 -2.05 23.54
C GLN A 86 -3.59 -2.72 24.87
N LYS A 87 -3.94 -4.01 24.86
CA LYS A 87 -4.19 -4.82 26.06
C LYS A 87 -2.96 -5.62 26.53
N GLY A 88 -1.86 -5.61 25.77
CA GLY A 88 -0.70 -6.49 26.00
C GLY A 88 -0.86 -7.93 25.50
N ASP A 89 -1.95 -8.27 24.82
CA ASP A 89 -2.17 -9.59 24.22
C ASP A 89 -1.51 -9.64 22.83
N PHE A 90 -0.21 -9.94 22.85
CA PHE A 90 0.63 -10.02 21.66
C PHE A 90 0.37 -11.27 20.82
N ASP A 91 -0.10 -12.37 21.42
CA ASP A 91 -0.36 -13.63 20.71
C ASP A 91 -1.62 -13.51 19.85
N LEU A 92 -2.70 -12.97 20.41
CA LEU A 92 -3.93 -12.70 19.67
C LEU A 92 -3.73 -11.58 18.64
N ALA A 93 -2.87 -10.60 18.92
CA ALA A 93 -2.46 -9.61 17.92
C ALA A 93 -1.64 -10.21 16.77
N THR A 94 -0.73 -11.16 17.06
CA THR A 94 0.03 -11.92 16.07
C THR A 94 -0.90 -12.73 15.17
N LYS A 95 -1.88 -13.41 15.77
CA LYS A 95 -2.94 -14.11 15.03
C LYS A 95 -3.70 -13.16 14.10
N TYR A 96 -4.25 -12.06 14.61
CA TYR A 96 -5.05 -11.14 13.79
C TYR A 96 -4.26 -10.44 12.68
N TYR A 97 -2.96 -10.13 12.88
CA TYR A 97 -2.13 -9.59 11.80
C TYR A 97 -1.75 -10.65 10.76
N SER A 98 -1.57 -11.91 11.16
CA SER A 98 -1.41 -13.01 10.20
C SER A 98 -2.67 -13.20 9.36
N GLU A 99 -3.84 -13.36 10.00
CA GLU A 99 -5.14 -13.47 9.33
C GLU A 99 -5.43 -12.27 8.41
N SER A 100 -5.09 -11.06 8.85
CA SER A 100 -5.25 -9.83 8.07
C SER A 100 -4.39 -9.80 6.81
N PHE A 101 -3.14 -10.26 6.88
CA PHE A 101 -2.25 -10.31 5.72
C PHE A 101 -2.70 -11.41 4.74
N GLU A 102 -3.03 -12.60 5.27
CA GLU A 102 -3.55 -13.72 4.50
C GLU A 102 -4.85 -13.37 3.75
N ALA A 103 -5.73 -12.57 4.35
CA ALA A 103 -6.99 -12.13 3.74
C ALA A 103 -6.84 -11.25 2.48
N ILE A 104 -5.66 -10.67 2.21
CA ILE A 104 -5.44 -9.76 1.07
C ILE A 104 -4.31 -10.20 0.12
N LYS A 105 -3.32 -10.98 0.59
CA LYS A 105 -2.05 -11.23 -0.12
C LYS A 105 -2.19 -11.70 -1.57
N ASP A 106 -3.18 -12.55 -1.86
CA ASP A 106 -3.37 -13.21 -3.16
C ASP A 106 -4.09 -12.30 -4.18
N VAL A 107 -4.57 -11.13 -3.74
CA VAL A 107 -5.19 -10.08 -4.57
C VAL A 107 -4.23 -8.90 -4.81
N LEU A 108 -3.05 -8.91 -4.16
CA LEU A 108 -2.03 -7.88 -4.33
C LEU A 108 -1.10 -8.18 -5.52
N SER A 109 -0.62 -7.12 -6.18
CA SER A 109 0.52 -7.25 -7.10
C SER A 109 1.81 -7.52 -6.30
N PRO A 110 2.85 -8.16 -6.88
CA PRO A 110 4.06 -8.52 -6.14
C PRO A 110 4.74 -7.35 -5.40
N ILE A 111 4.73 -6.14 -5.98
CA ILE A 111 5.23 -4.91 -5.32
C ILE A 111 4.34 -4.54 -4.12
N ALA A 112 3.01 -4.57 -4.28
CA ALA A 112 2.10 -4.27 -3.18
C ALA A 112 2.19 -5.30 -2.05
N THR A 113 2.45 -6.58 -2.36
CA THR A 113 2.69 -7.63 -1.36
C THR A 113 3.98 -7.36 -0.57
N ILE A 114 5.05 -6.88 -1.23
CA ILE A 114 6.29 -6.45 -0.56
C ILE A 114 6.04 -5.25 0.35
N HIS A 115 5.37 -4.21 -0.14
CA HIS A 115 5.10 -3.00 0.64
C HIS A 115 4.23 -3.29 1.86
N GLN A 116 3.13 -4.06 1.70
CA GLN A 116 2.28 -4.50 2.81
C GLN A 116 3.04 -5.38 3.80
N ALA A 117 3.85 -6.33 3.34
CA ALA A 117 4.66 -7.15 4.25
C ALA A 117 5.68 -6.30 5.04
N CYS A 118 6.30 -5.31 4.40
CA CYS A 118 7.17 -4.34 5.07
C CYS A 118 6.43 -3.49 6.12
N GLU A 119 5.19 -3.05 5.86
CA GLU A 119 4.37 -2.32 6.84
C GLU A 119 4.06 -3.17 8.08
N TYR A 120 3.68 -4.44 7.89
CA TYR A 120 3.38 -5.35 8.99
C TYR A 120 4.65 -5.71 9.77
N ALA A 121 5.78 -5.90 9.08
CA ALA A 121 7.08 -6.09 9.71
C ALA A 121 7.47 -4.88 10.57
N THR A 122 7.48 -3.66 9.99
CA THR A 122 7.81 -2.42 10.71
C THR A 122 6.92 -2.18 11.93
N ARG A 123 5.64 -2.59 11.86
CA ARG A 123 4.74 -2.53 13.02
C ARG A 123 5.18 -3.41 14.19
N TRP A 124 5.78 -4.57 13.94
CA TRP A 124 6.37 -5.40 15.00
C TRP A 124 7.72 -4.87 15.49
N GLU A 125 8.53 -4.27 14.60
CA GLU A 125 9.79 -3.64 14.99
C GLU A 125 9.60 -2.42 15.91
N ILE A 126 8.53 -1.64 15.70
CA ILE A 126 8.14 -0.52 16.60
C ILE A 126 7.80 -1.02 18.03
N LEU A 127 7.44 -2.30 18.18
CA LEU A 127 7.14 -2.96 19.46
C LEU A 127 8.35 -3.73 20.04
N ASP A 128 9.54 -3.56 19.46
CA ASP A 128 10.77 -4.33 19.76
C ASP A 128 10.58 -5.87 19.57
N ARG A 129 9.60 -6.27 18.76
CA ARG A 129 9.25 -7.67 18.46
C ARG A 129 9.86 -8.11 17.12
N HIS A 130 11.15 -7.89 16.94
CA HIS A 130 11.83 -8.12 15.65
C HIS A 130 11.70 -9.56 15.13
N GLU A 131 11.61 -10.60 15.98
CA GLU A 131 11.35 -11.97 15.50
C GLU A 131 9.98 -12.14 14.83
N ALA A 132 8.95 -11.41 15.28
CA ALA A 132 7.62 -11.41 14.66
C ALA A 132 7.57 -10.66 13.32
N ALA A 133 8.58 -9.82 13.02
CA ALA A 133 8.72 -9.15 11.73
C ALA A 133 9.30 -10.07 10.63
N LEU A 134 10.13 -11.06 11.01
CA LEU A 134 10.85 -11.93 10.06
C LEU A 134 9.95 -12.72 9.09
N PRO A 135 8.80 -13.30 9.49
CA PRO A 135 7.93 -14.02 8.55
C PRO A 135 7.39 -13.15 7.42
N TYR A 136 7.09 -11.88 7.69
CA TYR A 136 6.63 -10.93 6.68
C TYR A 136 7.75 -10.60 5.69
N TYR A 137 8.97 -10.31 6.17
CA TYR A 137 10.13 -10.12 5.27
C TYR A 137 10.45 -11.37 4.43
N GLN A 138 10.28 -12.58 4.98
CA GLN A 138 10.42 -13.83 4.22
C GLN A 138 9.37 -13.98 3.13
N THR A 139 8.12 -13.54 3.36
CA THR A 139 7.08 -13.53 2.32
C THR A 139 7.34 -12.47 1.25
N ALA A 140 7.76 -11.26 1.63
CA ALA A 140 8.21 -10.24 0.68
C ALA A 140 9.36 -10.74 -0.20
N MET A 141 10.33 -11.48 0.38
CA MET A 141 11.45 -12.08 -0.36
C MET A 141 11.02 -13.19 -1.35
N LYS A 142 9.84 -13.81 -1.17
CA LYS A 142 9.25 -14.71 -2.17
C LYS A 142 8.71 -13.88 -3.34
N SER A 143 7.81 -12.93 -3.04
CA SER A 143 7.16 -12.07 -4.05
C SER A 143 8.13 -11.22 -4.88
N LEU A 144 9.33 -10.91 -4.36
CA LEU A 144 10.36 -10.18 -5.13
C LEU A 144 10.71 -10.87 -6.46
N LYS A 145 10.64 -12.21 -6.53
CA LYS A 145 10.90 -12.96 -7.76
C LYS A 145 9.94 -12.60 -8.89
N ASP A 146 8.73 -12.17 -8.55
CA ASP A 146 7.63 -11.95 -9.48
C ASP A 146 7.43 -10.46 -9.82
N VAL A 147 8.22 -9.57 -9.20
CA VAL A 147 8.21 -8.12 -9.50
C VAL A 147 8.80 -7.85 -10.89
N GLU A 148 8.01 -7.29 -11.79
CA GLU A 148 8.48 -6.73 -13.07
C GLU A 148 8.11 -5.24 -13.19
N PRO A 149 8.82 -4.44 -14.03
CA PRO A 149 10.08 -4.77 -14.71
C PRO A 149 11.24 -5.04 -13.73
N ILE A 150 12.28 -5.73 -14.22
CA ILE A 150 13.54 -6.01 -13.49
C ILE A 150 14.08 -4.77 -12.74
N SER A 151 13.98 -3.56 -13.30
CA SER A 151 14.41 -2.33 -12.62
C SER A 151 13.70 -2.08 -11.27
N ASN A 152 12.40 -2.37 -11.18
CA ASN A 152 11.65 -2.31 -9.93
C ASN A 152 12.11 -3.42 -8.96
N ARG A 153 12.38 -4.63 -9.48
CA ARG A 153 12.92 -5.75 -8.70
C ARG A 153 14.26 -5.40 -8.05
N CYS A 154 15.07 -4.56 -8.68
CA CYS A 154 16.34 -4.11 -8.11
C CYS A 154 16.15 -3.09 -6.98
N ILE A 155 15.30 -2.08 -7.18
CA ILE A 155 14.96 -1.08 -6.15
C ILE A 155 14.35 -1.74 -4.91
N GLU A 156 13.31 -2.56 -5.10
CA GLU A 156 12.66 -3.28 -3.99
C GLU A 156 13.60 -4.31 -3.36
N GLY A 157 14.46 -4.95 -4.16
CA GLY A 157 15.44 -5.91 -3.68
C GLY A 157 16.48 -5.30 -2.73
N VAL A 158 17.05 -4.14 -3.06
CA VAL A 158 17.99 -3.42 -2.19
C VAL A 158 17.28 -2.99 -0.89
N LYS A 159 16.12 -2.35 -1.00
CA LYS A 159 15.31 -1.88 0.14
C LYS A 159 14.90 -2.98 1.11
N LEU A 160 14.45 -4.11 0.57
CA LEU A 160 13.96 -5.23 1.36
C LEU A 160 15.10 -5.99 2.02
N MET A 161 16.24 -6.17 1.33
CA MET A 161 17.42 -6.78 1.93
C MET A 161 18.05 -5.89 3.02
N ASP A 162 18.05 -4.55 2.87
CA ASP A 162 18.45 -3.62 3.93
C ASP A 162 17.61 -3.80 5.22
N ARG A 163 16.29 -3.67 5.09
CA ARG A 163 15.34 -3.81 6.22
C ARG A 163 15.44 -5.18 6.87
N MET A 164 15.48 -6.25 6.07
CA MET A 164 15.62 -7.62 6.58
C MET A 164 16.98 -7.83 7.27
N ALA A 165 18.07 -7.21 6.78
CA ALA A 165 19.37 -7.27 7.42
C ALA A 165 19.39 -6.53 8.77
N GLN A 166 18.81 -5.34 8.84
CA GLN A 166 18.63 -4.61 10.10
C GLN A 166 17.80 -5.42 11.12
N CYS A 167 16.70 -6.01 10.68
CA CYS A 167 15.87 -6.90 11.51
C CYS A 167 16.67 -8.11 12.03
N TYR A 168 17.47 -8.76 11.17
CA TYR A 168 18.36 -9.85 11.60
C TYR A 168 19.47 -9.41 12.56
N HIS A 169 20.02 -8.21 12.40
CA HIS A 169 20.98 -7.63 13.34
C HIS A 169 20.32 -7.39 14.71
N ARG A 170 19.08 -6.88 14.74
CA ARG A 170 18.32 -6.64 15.98
C ARG A 170 18.07 -7.91 16.79
N VAL A 171 17.87 -9.05 16.13
CA VAL A 171 17.73 -10.38 16.78
C VAL A 171 19.07 -11.11 16.97
N GLY A 172 20.21 -10.39 16.90
CA GLY A 172 21.55 -10.94 17.13
C GLY A 172 22.09 -11.86 16.03
N ARG A 173 21.36 -12.09 14.94
CA ARG A 173 21.73 -13.02 13.84
C ARG A 173 22.66 -12.32 12.83
N HIS A 174 23.77 -11.79 13.34
CA HIS A 174 24.69 -10.87 12.66
C HIS A 174 25.22 -11.40 11.32
N GLU A 175 25.60 -12.68 11.24
CA GLU A 175 26.07 -13.28 9.99
C GLU A 175 25.00 -13.22 8.88
N THR A 176 23.73 -13.44 9.22
CA THR A 176 22.62 -13.41 8.26
C THR A 176 22.37 -11.98 7.77
N ALA A 177 22.51 -11.00 8.67
CA ALA A 177 22.49 -9.58 8.32
C ALA A 177 23.64 -9.22 7.36
N GLU A 178 24.89 -9.58 7.66
CA GLU A 178 26.05 -9.33 6.78
C GLU A 178 25.89 -10.03 5.42
N LYS A 179 25.38 -11.27 5.40
CA LYS A 179 25.08 -12.02 4.16
C LYS A 179 23.99 -11.33 3.32
N LEU A 180 23.07 -10.57 3.92
CA LEU A 180 22.06 -9.77 3.22
C LEU A 180 22.59 -8.40 2.77
N PHE A 181 23.29 -7.65 3.63
CA PHE A 181 23.96 -6.40 3.25
C PHE A 181 24.89 -6.61 2.05
N LYS A 182 25.75 -7.65 2.08
CA LYS A 182 26.63 -8.00 0.96
C LYS A 182 25.87 -8.45 -0.30
N LYS A 183 24.64 -8.96 -0.20
CA LYS A 183 23.78 -9.26 -1.38
C LYS A 183 23.15 -7.99 -1.95
N ALA A 184 22.65 -7.10 -1.10
CA ALA A 184 22.09 -5.82 -1.51
C ALA A 184 23.14 -4.91 -2.18
N ILE A 185 24.36 -4.86 -1.64
CA ILE A 185 25.50 -4.13 -2.24
C ILE A 185 25.81 -4.69 -3.64
N ARG A 186 25.92 -6.01 -3.82
CA ARG A 186 26.13 -6.63 -5.14
C ARG A 186 24.98 -6.43 -6.12
N LEU A 187 23.75 -6.35 -5.62
CA LEU A 187 22.58 -6.02 -6.44
C LEU A 187 22.65 -4.56 -6.92
N TYR A 188 23.06 -3.64 -6.06
CA TYR A 188 23.35 -2.25 -6.45
C TYR A 188 24.47 -2.18 -7.50
N GLU A 189 25.64 -2.78 -7.23
CA GLU A 189 26.81 -2.77 -8.12
C GLU A 189 26.47 -3.18 -9.54
N LYS A 190 25.82 -4.35 -9.67
CA LYS A 190 25.46 -4.91 -10.97
C LYS A 190 24.60 -3.93 -11.78
N TYR A 191 23.50 -3.45 -11.20
CA TYR A 191 22.53 -2.67 -11.95
C TYR A 191 22.92 -1.21 -12.14
N HIS A 192 23.71 -0.62 -11.22
CA HIS A 192 24.30 0.70 -11.43
C HIS A 192 25.24 0.69 -12.64
N GLY A 193 26.11 -0.32 -12.75
CA GLY A 193 26.97 -0.53 -13.93
C GLY A 193 26.18 -0.77 -15.22
N GLU A 194 25.16 -1.63 -15.21
CA GLU A 194 24.30 -1.88 -16.38
C GLU A 194 23.57 -0.61 -16.84
N PHE A 195 23.07 0.23 -15.92
CA PHE A 195 22.40 1.48 -16.29
C PHE A 195 23.38 2.57 -16.76
N ALA A 196 24.59 2.66 -16.21
CA ALA A 196 25.61 3.62 -16.63
C ALA A 196 26.09 3.42 -18.08
N VAL A 197 26.09 2.18 -18.57
CA VAL A 197 26.42 1.83 -19.97
C VAL A 197 25.22 2.01 -20.91
N SER A 198 23.99 1.94 -20.40
CA SER A 198 22.79 2.13 -21.21
C SER A 198 22.57 3.61 -21.57
N ASN A 199 22.59 3.93 -22.87
CA ASN A 199 22.29 5.29 -23.34
C ASN A 199 20.95 5.78 -22.79
N ALA A 200 20.97 6.93 -22.11
CA ALA A 200 20.00 7.23 -21.05
C ALA A 200 18.55 7.36 -21.55
N SER A 201 17.73 6.36 -21.25
CA SER A 201 16.29 6.55 -21.15
C SER A 201 15.97 7.29 -19.85
N ASN A 202 14.96 8.17 -19.87
CA ASN A 202 14.51 8.88 -18.65
C ASN A 202 13.99 7.93 -17.54
N ALA A 203 13.72 6.65 -17.86
CA ALA A 203 13.41 5.63 -16.86
C ALA A 203 14.68 5.13 -16.16
N ASN A 204 15.73 4.81 -16.91
CA ASN A 204 16.98 4.25 -16.38
C ASN A 204 17.68 5.24 -15.42
N GLY A 205 17.77 6.53 -15.81
CA GLY A 205 18.35 7.56 -14.96
C GLY A 205 17.60 7.75 -13.63
N ARG A 206 16.27 7.62 -13.63
CA ARG A 206 15.46 7.65 -12.39
C ARG A 206 15.70 6.44 -11.50
N VAL A 207 15.90 5.25 -12.09
CA VAL A 207 16.21 4.02 -11.35
C VAL A 207 17.58 4.11 -10.69
N ALA A 208 18.60 4.59 -11.42
CA ALA A 208 19.93 4.85 -10.88
C ALA A 208 19.89 5.86 -9.72
N ALA A 209 19.23 7.01 -9.89
CA ALA A 209 19.09 8.03 -8.85
C ALA A 209 18.39 7.52 -7.57
N ILE A 210 17.40 6.62 -7.70
CA ILE A 210 16.78 5.97 -6.54
C ILE A 210 17.79 5.04 -5.87
N LEU A 211 18.46 4.17 -6.63
CA LEU A 211 19.45 3.22 -6.11
C LEU A 211 20.63 3.92 -5.39
N GLU A 212 21.07 5.08 -5.90
CA GLU A 212 22.08 5.95 -5.26
C GLU A 212 21.62 6.51 -3.90
N GLY A 213 20.32 6.78 -3.74
CA GLY A 213 19.75 7.13 -2.43
C GLY A 213 19.67 5.95 -1.45
N GLU A 214 19.38 4.73 -1.95
CA GLU A 214 19.29 3.54 -1.09
C GLU A 214 20.66 3.01 -0.65
N ILE A 215 21.67 3.01 -1.52
CA ILE A 215 23.03 2.52 -1.20
C ILE A 215 23.69 3.33 -0.08
N VAL A 216 23.46 4.64 -0.03
CA VAL A 216 23.91 5.54 1.04
C VAL A 216 23.38 5.07 2.40
N ASN A 217 22.10 4.71 2.50
CA ASN A 217 21.53 4.22 3.76
C ASN A 217 21.97 2.77 4.06
N LEU A 218 22.01 1.91 3.05
CA LEU A 218 22.49 0.52 3.17
C LEU A 218 23.92 0.44 3.75
N LEU A 219 24.83 1.31 3.30
CA LEU A 219 26.20 1.37 3.81
C LEU A 219 26.27 1.89 5.26
N LEU A 220 25.43 2.86 5.64
CA LEU A 220 25.31 3.32 7.04
C LEU A 220 24.83 2.19 7.98
N HIS A 221 23.82 1.42 7.56
CA HIS A 221 23.31 0.29 8.34
C HIS A 221 24.31 -0.87 8.39
N TYR A 222 25.06 -1.11 7.31
CA TYR A 222 26.11 -2.13 7.28
C TYR A 222 27.32 -1.74 8.15
N ALA A 223 27.77 -0.47 8.12
CA ALA A 223 28.79 0.06 9.02
C ALA A 223 28.37 -0.06 10.49
N GLN A 224 27.10 0.20 10.81
CA GLN A 224 26.56 0.00 12.16
C GLN A 224 26.65 -1.47 12.61
N LEU A 225 26.31 -2.43 11.73
CA LEU A 225 26.46 -3.86 12.02
C LEU A 225 27.94 -4.20 12.30
N LEU A 226 28.87 -3.72 11.48
CA LEU A 226 30.31 -3.95 11.67
C LEU A 226 30.82 -3.33 12.99
N ALA A 227 30.34 -2.16 13.39
CA ALA A 227 30.66 -1.55 14.69
C ALA A 227 30.12 -2.37 15.87
N SER A 228 28.93 -2.97 15.76
CA SER A 228 28.43 -3.90 16.77
C SER A 228 29.30 -5.15 16.93
N MET A 229 30.07 -5.50 15.89
CA MET A 229 31.03 -6.60 15.86
C MET A 229 32.49 -6.15 16.09
N LYS A 230 32.75 -4.86 16.37
CA LYS A 230 34.09 -4.26 16.55
C LYS A 230 35.05 -4.50 15.38
N ARG A 231 34.53 -4.40 14.14
CA ARG A 231 35.28 -4.65 12.89
C ARG A 231 35.73 -3.35 12.24
N ASP A 232 36.59 -2.63 12.94
CA ASP A 232 36.94 -1.23 12.64
C ASP A 232 37.62 -1.07 11.27
N ASN A 233 38.39 -2.06 10.82
CA ASN A 233 38.98 -2.09 9.48
C ASN A 233 37.90 -2.22 8.39
N ASP A 234 36.93 -3.14 8.53
CA ASP A 234 35.83 -3.27 7.58
C ASP A 234 34.95 -2.00 7.53
N ILE A 235 34.86 -1.24 8.64
CA ILE A 235 34.15 0.05 8.67
C ILE A 235 34.92 1.09 7.83
N ALA A 236 36.25 1.10 7.89
CA ALA A 236 37.08 1.98 7.05
C ALA A 236 36.89 1.66 5.55
N ASP A 237 36.86 0.39 5.18
CA ASP A 237 36.56 -0.06 3.80
C ASP A 237 35.16 0.41 3.34
N VAL A 238 34.15 0.26 4.20
CA VAL A 238 32.79 0.72 3.93
C VAL A 238 32.70 2.24 3.82
N ARG A 239 33.46 2.98 4.64
CA ARG A 239 33.52 4.46 4.59
C ARG A 239 34.24 4.96 3.35
N GLN A 240 35.33 4.32 2.92
CA GLN A 240 36.00 4.65 1.67
C GLN A 240 35.06 4.42 0.49
N ARG A 241 34.43 3.24 0.42
CA ARG A 241 33.42 2.92 -0.59
C ARG A 241 32.24 3.91 -0.61
N PHE A 242 31.84 4.43 0.55
CA PHE A 242 30.81 5.47 0.66
C PHE A 242 31.29 6.79 0.04
N ILE A 243 32.53 7.22 0.33
CA ILE A 243 33.16 8.40 -0.29
C ILE A 243 33.19 8.25 -1.81
N ASP A 244 33.62 7.08 -2.32
CA ASP A 244 33.77 6.83 -3.75
C ASP A 244 32.42 6.98 -4.49
N ILE A 245 31.36 6.34 -3.99
CA ILE A 245 30.00 6.42 -4.57
C ILE A 245 29.45 7.86 -4.51
N VAL A 246 29.69 8.58 -3.40
CA VAL A 246 29.24 9.97 -3.23
C VAL A 246 29.99 10.92 -4.18
N ARG A 247 31.27 10.66 -4.46
CA ARG A 247 32.08 11.45 -5.38
C ARG A 247 31.77 11.14 -6.84
N ASP A 248 31.59 9.87 -7.20
CA ASP A 248 31.38 9.48 -8.58
C ASP A 248 29.99 9.89 -9.09
N SER A 249 28.95 9.84 -8.26
CA SER A 249 27.60 10.32 -8.61
C SER A 249 27.56 11.86 -8.76
N PRO A 250 27.15 12.40 -9.92
CA PRO A 250 26.90 13.83 -10.08
C PRO A 250 25.76 14.36 -9.20
N LEU A 251 24.87 13.49 -8.72
CA LEU A 251 23.76 13.84 -7.84
C LEU A 251 24.26 13.99 -6.39
N LEU A 252 24.97 12.98 -5.89
CA LEU A 252 25.44 12.93 -4.49
C LEU A 252 26.61 13.88 -4.23
N ARG A 253 27.46 14.18 -5.22
CA ARG A 253 28.62 15.08 -5.07
C ARG A 253 28.23 16.48 -4.56
N SER A 254 27.04 16.96 -4.92
CA SER A 254 26.49 18.24 -4.42
C SER A 254 26.20 18.26 -2.92
N LEU A 255 26.14 17.09 -2.28
CA LEU A 255 25.85 16.86 -0.87
C LEU A 255 27.02 16.19 -0.13
N GLU A 256 28.22 16.11 -0.72
CA GLU A 256 29.35 15.30 -0.21
C GLU A 256 29.62 15.57 1.27
N THR A 257 29.83 16.83 1.66
CA THR A 257 30.10 17.21 3.05
C THR A 257 29.01 16.71 4.00
N THR A 258 27.74 17.00 3.68
CA THR A 258 26.58 16.62 4.52
C THR A 258 26.38 15.11 4.60
N LEU A 259 26.72 14.35 3.54
CA LEU A 259 26.64 12.90 3.54
C LEU A 259 27.77 12.25 4.35
N LEU A 260 28.97 12.84 4.35
CA LEU A 260 30.09 12.39 5.17
C LEU A 260 29.91 12.76 6.65
N GLU A 261 29.45 13.98 6.94
CA GLU A 261 29.01 14.40 8.28
C GLU A 261 27.95 13.43 8.84
N LYS A 262 26.90 13.13 8.05
CA LYS A 262 25.87 12.14 8.40
C LYS A 262 26.46 10.75 8.70
N PHE A 263 27.51 10.33 7.98
CA PHE A 263 28.18 9.05 8.23
C PHE A 263 28.90 9.06 9.58
N ASP A 264 29.73 10.07 9.81
CA ASP A 264 30.55 10.14 11.03
C ASP A 264 29.69 10.37 12.29
N ASP A 265 28.66 11.21 12.21
CA ASP A 265 27.64 11.39 13.26
C ASP A 265 26.88 10.11 13.57
N TRP A 266 26.51 9.33 12.55
CA TRP A 266 25.79 8.07 12.72
C TRP A 266 26.64 7.03 13.48
N MET A 267 27.92 6.94 13.14
CA MET A 267 28.88 6.07 13.81
C MET A 267 29.14 6.53 15.25
N ALA A 268 29.36 7.83 15.49
CA ALA A 268 29.54 8.39 16.83
C ALA A 268 28.31 8.17 17.72
N LEU A 269 27.10 8.35 17.18
CA LEU A 269 25.84 8.12 17.88
C LEU A 269 25.62 6.63 18.20
N HIS A 270 26.01 5.72 17.31
CA HIS A 270 26.00 4.28 17.59
C HIS A 270 26.92 3.93 18.75
N ASP A 271 28.15 4.44 18.74
CA ASP A 271 29.15 4.23 19.79
C ASP A 271 28.68 4.70 21.17
N ILE A 272 28.03 5.88 21.23
CA ILE A 272 27.42 6.42 22.45
C ILE A 272 26.28 5.51 22.94
N ARG A 273 25.44 4.97 22.03
CA ARG A 273 24.36 4.03 22.37
C ARG A 273 24.90 2.71 22.92
N GLU A 274 25.94 2.16 22.30
CA GLU A 274 26.59 0.92 22.74
C GLU A 274 27.30 1.06 24.10
N LYS A 275 28.03 2.16 24.31
CA LYS A 275 28.63 2.48 25.62
C LYS A 275 27.54 2.58 26.70
N ARG A 276 26.38 3.20 26.40
CA ARG A 276 25.22 3.28 27.31
C ARG A 276 24.48 1.96 27.52
N ARG A 277 24.51 1.02 26.57
CA ARG A 277 23.95 -0.34 26.73
C ARG A 277 24.80 -1.12 27.73
N ARG A 278 26.09 -1.28 27.44
CA ARG A 278 27.06 -2.01 28.29
C ARG A 278 27.11 -1.48 29.74
N ALA A 279 26.97 -0.17 29.93
CA ALA A 279 26.93 0.48 31.24
C ALA A 279 25.63 0.27 32.05
N ARG A 280 24.54 -0.22 31.43
CA ARG A 280 23.36 -0.73 32.13
C ARG A 280 23.53 -2.21 32.44
N ASP A 281 23.92 -2.99 31.43
CA ASP A 281 24.00 -4.44 31.52
C ASP A 281 25.00 -4.88 32.61
N GLY A 282 26.16 -4.22 32.68
CA GLY A 282 27.16 -4.46 33.75
C GLY A 282 26.67 -4.06 35.15
N LYS A 283 25.79 -3.07 35.28
CA LYS A 283 25.18 -2.70 36.58
C LYS A 283 24.12 -3.69 37.07
N GLY A 284 23.73 -4.65 36.23
CA GLY A 284 22.83 -5.76 36.59
C GLY A 284 23.56 -7.02 37.10
N HIS A 285 24.84 -6.92 37.47
CA HIS A 285 25.63 -8.02 38.04
C HIS A 285 26.25 -7.72 39.41
N ASP A 286 26.26 -6.44 39.84
CA ASP A 286 26.83 -6.00 41.12
C ASP A 286 25.74 -5.73 42.19
N MET A 287 24.53 -6.28 42.03
CA MET A 287 23.38 -6.18 42.95
C MET A 287 22.63 -7.51 43.08
#